data_AF-A0A4Y2LYN0-F1
#
_entry.id   AF-A0A4Y2LYN0-F1
#
_cell.length_a   1.000
_cell.length_b   1.000
_cell.length_c   1.000
_cell.angle_alpha   90.00
_cell.angle_beta   90.00
_cell.angle_gamma   90.00
#
_symmetry.space_group_name_H-M   'P 1'
#
loop_
_entity.id
_entity.type
_entity.pdbx_description
1 polymer ?
#
loop_
_entity_poly.entity_id
_entity_poly.type
_entity_poly.pdbx_seq_one_letter_code
_entity_poly.pdbx_strand_id
1 'polypeptide(L)'
;MNQHDLNHTKEKPHSCELCQKAFSQKCHLSLHYLTHTKEKPHSCEVCGKAFALKKNLNLHHLTHTKEKPHSCEVCSKAFALKKYLNLHHLTHTKEKPHSCDVCGKAFALKENLNRHYLTHIKQKQHSCEL
;
A
#
# COMPACT_ATOMS: atom_id res chain seq x y z
N MET A 1 -21.70 17.23 -14.79
CA MET A 1 -20.53 16.34 -14.68
C MET A 1 -20.79 15.37 -13.54
N ASN A 2 -20.92 14.07 -13.79
CA ASN A 2 -21.15 13.09 -12.73
C ASN A 2 -19.81 12.61 -12.14
N GLN A 3 -19.79 12.23 -10.86
CA GLN A 3 -18.59 11.74 -10.16
C GLN A 3 -17.98 10.49 -10.83
N HIS A 4 -18.83 9.69 -11.47
CA HIS A 4 -18.42 8.54 -12.27
C HIS A 4 -17.56 8.97 -13.49
N ASP A 5 -17.94 10.05 -14.18
CA ASP A 5 -17.29 10.50 -15.42
C ASP A 5 -15.88 11.04 -15.15
N LEU A 6 -15.66 11.68 -14.00
CA LEU A 6 -14.35 12.19 -13.56
C LEU A 6 -13.29 11.08 -13.43
N ASN A 7 -13.70 9.85 -13.13
CA ASN A 7 -12.77 8.72 -13.04
C ASN A 7 -12.32 8.24 -14.43
N HIS A 8 -13.16 8.40 -15.46
CA HIS A 8 -12.83 8.04 -16.85
C HIS A 8 -11.92 9.09 -17.51
N THR A 9 -12.16 10.37 -17.24
CA THR A 9 -11.38 11.48 -17.81
C THR A 9 -10.07 11.74 -17.06
N LYS A 10 -9.85 11.11 -15.89
CA LYS A 10 -8.74 11.36 -14.96
C LYS A 10 -8.67 12.80 -14.45
N GLU A 11 -9.75 13.55 -14.56
CA GLU A 11 -9.83 14.91 -14.05
C GLU A 11 -9.80 14.92 -12.51
N LYS A 12 -9.09 15.90 -11.95
CA LYS A 12 -8.87 16.05 -10.51
C LYS A 12 -9.12 17.50 -10.09
N PRO A 13 -10.39 17.92 -10.01
CA PRO A 13 -10.73 19.33 -9.76
C PRO A 13 -10.45 19.80 -8.33
N HIS A 14 -10.17 18.87 -7.40
CA HIS A 14 -9.98 19.20 -5.99
C HIS A 14 -8.51 19.14 -5.60
N SER A 15 -7.86 20.29 -5.49
CA SER A 15 -6.43 20.39 -5.14
C SER A 15 -6.21 20.73 -3.67
N CYS A 16 -5.17 20.14 -3.08
CA CYS A 16 -4.68 20.50 -1.76
C CYS A 16 -3.81 21.75 -1.85
N GLU A 17 -4.18 22.80 -1.13
CA GLU A 17 -3.42 24.06 -1.15
C GLU A 17 -2.04 23.95 -0.50
N LEU A 18 -1.84 22.97 0.40
CA LEU A 18 -0.58 22.80 1.14
C LEU A 18 0.50 22.06 0.35
N CYS A 19 0.12 21.16 -0.56
CA CYS A 19 1.08 20.35 -1.32
C CYS A 19 0.75 20.20 -2.81
N GLN A 20 -0.26 20.92 -3.29
CA GLN A 20 -0.73 20.93 -4.69
C GLN A 20 -1.18 19.57 -5.23
N LYS A 21 -1.39 18.58 -4.34
CA LYS A 21 -1.90 17.27 -4.73
C LYS A 21 -3.38 17.33 -5.07
N ALA A 22 -3.73 16.87 -6.26
CA ALA A 22 -5.09 16.90 -6.77
C ALA A 22 -5.84 15.56 -6.61
N PHE A 23 -7.16 15.65 -6.43
CA PHE A 23 -8.08 14.55 -6.19
C PHE A 23 -9.33 14.68 -7.07
N SER A 24 -9.88 13.55 -7.51
CA SER A 24 -11.13 13.50 -8.28
C SER A 24 -12.38 13.70 -7.42
N GLN A 25 -12.26 13.58 -6.10
CA GLN A 25 -13.38 13.67 -5.17
C GLN A 25 -13.03 14.54 -3.96
N LYS A 26 -13.96 15.41 -3.55
CA LYS A 26 -13.80 16.29 -2.39
C LYS A 26 -13.56 15.52 -1.10
N CYS A 27 -14.25 14.39 -0.87
CA CYS A 27 -14.05 13.57 0.33
C CYS A 27 -12.63 13.00 0.44
N HIS A 28 -11.97 12.69 -0.69
CA HIS A 28 -10.57 12.25 -0.71
C HIS A 28 -9.61 13.40 -0.38
N LEU A 29 -9.91 14.62 -0.84
CA LEU A 29 -9.15 15.81 -0.45
C LEU A 29 -9.30 16.08 1.06
N SER A 30 -10.52 16.05 1.59
CA SER A 30 -10.77 16.22 3.04
C SER A 30 -10.01 15.19 3.87
N LEU A 31 -10.03 13.92 3.47
CA LEU A 31 -9.24 12.88 4.10
C LEU A 31 -7.74 13.14 4.02
N HIS A 32 -7.27 13.62 2.87
CA HIS A 32 -5.86 13.93 2.68
C HIS A 32 -5.38 15.06 3.60
N TYR A 33 -6.21 16.06 3.92
CA TYR A 33 -5.85 17.10 4.89
C TYR A 33 -5.48 16.53 6.27
N LEU A 34 -6.05 15.40 6.69
CA LEU A 34 -5.65 14.72 7.93
C LEU A 34 -4.17 14.30 7.93
N THR A 35 -3.54 14.15 6.76
CA THR A 35 -2.11 13.86 6.66
C THR A 35 -1.23 15.07 6.96
N HIS A 36 -1.76 16.29 6.76
CA HIS A 36 -1.07 17.53 7.10
C HIS A 36 -1.26 17.88 8.58
N THR A 37 -2.49 17.79 9.09
CA THR A 37 -2.80 18.10 10.48
C THR A 37 -2.36 17.01 11.45
N LYS A 38 -2.08 15.80 10.94
CA LYS A 38 -1.82 14.58 11.73
C LYS A 38 -3.00 14.18 12.63
N GLU A 39 -4.19 14.73 12.38
CA GLU A 39 -5.40 14.35 13.09
C GLU A 39 -5.78 12.89 12.84
N LYS A 40 -6.22 12.24 13.90
CA LYS A 40 -6.59 10.82 13.89
C LYS A 40 -7.87 10.63 14.68
N PRO A 41 -9.05 10.89 14.07
CA PRO A 41 -10.33 10.94 14.79
C PRO A 41 -10.79 9.59 15.34
N HIS A 42 -10.18 8.47 14.91
CA HIS A 42 -10.63 7.13 15.25
C HIS A 42 -9.63 6.43 16.16
N SER A 43 -9.94 6.34 17.45
CA SER A 43 -9.09 5.71 18.45
C SER A 43 -9.52 4.28 18.76
N CYS A 44 -8.53 3.41 18.95
CA CYS A 44 -8.75 2.07 19.46
C CYS A 44 -8.98 2.12 20.97
N GLU A 45 -10.13 1.63 21.42
CA GLU A 45 -10.48 1.58 22.85
C GLU A 45 -9.60 0.61 23.64
N VAL A 46 -9.01 -0.40 22.97
CA VAL A 46 -8.18 -1.42 23.62
C VAL A 46 -6.76 -0.93 23.92
N CYS A 47 -6.15 -0.13 23.04
CA CYS A 47 -4.75 0.28 23.19
C CYS A 47 -4.50 1.78 23.00
N GLY A 48 -5.55 2.60 22.84
CA GLY A 48 -5.44 4.05 22.64
C GLY A 48 -4.89 4.48 21.28
N LYS A 49 -4.49 3.54 20.42
CA LYS A 49 -3.89 3.87 19.11
C LYS A 49 -4.92 4.51 18.19
N ALA A 50 -4.61 5.70 17.68
CA ALA A 50 -5.48 6.47 16.81
C ALA A 50 -5.16 6.30 15.32
N PHE A 51 -6.19 6.47 14.47
CA PHE A 51 -6.15 6.36 13.01
C PHE A 51 -6.94 7.49 12.35
N ALA A 52 -6.47 7.95 11.19
CA ALA A 52 -7.17 8.93 10.35
C ALA A 52 -8.41 8.34 9.66
N LEU A 53 -8.52 7.01 9.58
CA LEU A 53 -9.57 6.31 8.85
C LEU A 53 -10.20 5.20 9.68
N LYS A 54 -11.53 5.17 9.75
CA LYS A 54 -12.29 4.10 10.42
C LYS A 54 -11.93 2.71 9.89
N LYS A 55 -11.76 2.56 8.57
CA LYS A 55 -11.33 1.28 7.98
C LYS A 55 -9.97 0.80 8.50
N ASN A 56 -9.05 1.72 8.82
CA ASN A 56 -7.74 1.37 9.35
C ASN A 56 -7.84 0.97 10.82
N LEU A 57 -8.74 1.60 11.58
CA LEU A 57 -9.07 1.18 12.95
C LEU A 57 -9.67 -0.23 12.96
N ASN A 58 -10.67 -0.51 12.10
CA ASN A 58 -11.29 -1.83 12.00
C ASN A 58 -10.26 -2.91 11.66
N LEU A 59 -9.37 -2.62 10.70
CA LEU A 59 -8.26 -3.51 10.38
C LEU A 59 -7.32 -3.72 11.58
N HIS A 60 -7.01 -2.65 12.29
CA HIS A 60 -6.18 -2.75 13.48
C HIS A 60 -6.82 -3.61 14.57
N HIS A 61 -8.15 -3.61 14.72
CA HIS A 61 -8.83 -4.49 15.68
C HIS A 61 -8.56 -5.98 15.44
N LEU A 62 -8.34 -6.40 14.18
CA LEU A 62 -7.94 -7.77 13.87
C LEU A 62 -6.61 -8.18 14.53
N THR A 63 -5.77 -7.21 14.91
CA THR A 63 -4.52 -7.48 15.65
C THR A 63 -4.75 -7.81 17.12
N HIS A 64 -5.87 -7.35 17.70
CA HIS A 64 -6.27 -7.69 19.06
C HIS A 64 -7.01 -9.02 19.11
N THR A 65 -7.95 -9.24 18.18
CA THR A 65 -8.74 -10.48 18.12
C THR A 65 -7.96 -11.66 17.54
N LYS A 66 -6.85 -11.40 16.83
CA LYS A 66 -6.10 -12.38 16.05
C LYS A 66 -6.94 -13.05 14.96
N GLU A 67 -8.08 -12.46 14.61
CA GLU A 67 -8.96 -12.95 13.56
C GLU A 67 -8.26 -12.85 12.20
N LYS A 68 -8.42 -13.90 11.39
CA LYS A 68 -7.82 -14.02 10.06
C LYS A 68 -8.87 -14.48 9.07
N PRO A 69 -9.72 -13.55 8.56
CA PRO A 69 -10.89 -13.92 7.76
C PRO A 69 -10.56 -14.53 6.39
N HIS A 70 -9.31 -14.42 5.94
CA HIS A 70 -8.91 -14.79 4.59
C HIS A 70 -8.00 -16.01 4.60
N SER A 71 -8.55 -17.17 4.28
CA SER A 71 -7.82 -18.44 4.25
C SER A 71 -7.34 -18.80 2.85
N CYS A 72 -6.12 -19.34 2.77
CA CYS A 72 -5.59 -19.97 1.57
C CYS A 72 -6.24 -21.33 1.38
N GLU A 73 -6.88 -21.55 0.23
CA GLU A 73 -7.52 -22.83 -0.09
C GLU A 73 -6.51 -23.95 -0.35
N VAL A 74 -5.26 -23.61 -0.70
CA VAL A 74 -4.20 -24.57 -1.02
C VAL A 74 -3.52 -25.13 0.23
N CYS A 75 -3.31 -24.33 1.27
CA CYS A 75 -2.57 -24.76 2.46
C CYS A 75 -3.23 -24.38 3.80
N SER A 76 -4.49 -23.94 3.76
CA SER A 76 -5.30 -23.53 4.93
C SER A 76 -4.72 -22.39 5.77
N LYS A 77 -3.63 -21.75 5.32
CA LYS A 77 -3.02 -20.63 6.02
C LYS A 77 -3.91 -19.40 5.93
N ALA A 78 -4.27 -18.84 7.09
CA ALA A 78 -5.15 -17.68 7.17
C ALA A 78 -4.38 -16.35 7.33
N PHE A 79 -5.00 -15.27 6.87
CA PHE A 79 -4.48 -13.90 6.88
C PHE A 79 -5.57 -12.91 7.32
N ALA A 80 -5.15 -11.86 8.02
CA ALA A 80 -6.03 -10.76 8.43
C ALA A 80 -6.46 -9.88 7.25
N LEU A 81 -5.74 -9.91 6.13
CA LEU A 81 -6.02 -9.09 4.95
C LEU A 81 -5.96 -9.90 3.66
N LYS A 82 -6.95 -9.68 2.79
CA LYS A 82 -6.99 -10.25 1.44
C LYS A 82 -5.73 -9.96 0.62
N LYS A 83 -5.15 -8.76 0.74
CA LYS A 83 -3.89 -8.45 0.04
C LYS A 83 -2.75 -9.38 0.43
N TYR A 84 -2.66 -9.79 1.70
CA TYR A 84 -1.61 -10.71 2.14
C TYR A 84 -1.88 -12.15 1.71
N LEU A 85 -3.16 -12.54 1.63
CA LEU A 85 -3.54 -13.81 1.00
C LEU A 85 -3.13 -13.85 -0.49
N ASN A 86 -3.43 -12.79 -1.25
CA ASN A 86 -3.05 -12.70 -2.66
C ASN A 86 -1.53 -12.77 -2.85
N LEU A 87 -0.76 -12.04 -2.04
CA LEU A 87 0.70 -12.12 -2.07
C LEU A 87 1.22 -13.52 -1.68
N HIS A 88 0.55 -14.18 -0.74
CA HIS A 88 0.88 -15.54 -0.37
C HIS A 88 0.60 -16.54 -1.51
N HIS A 89 -0.45 -16.36 -2.30
CA HIS A 89 -0.71 -17.22 -3.45
C HIS A 89 0.44 -17.25 -4.47
N LEU A 90 1.19 -16.15 -4.61
CA LEU A 90 2.39 -16.12 -5.46
C LEU A 90 3.46 -17.14 -5.01
N THR A 91 3.44 -17.56 -3.74
CA THR A 91 4.35 -18.60 -3.23
C THR A 91 3.97 -20.01 -3.72
N HIS A 92 2.70 -20.23 -4.07
CA HIS A 92 2.23 -21.49 -4.64
C HIS A 92 2.45 -21.52 -6.16
N THR A 93 2.14 -20.42 -6.85
CA THR A 93 2.29 -20.33 -8.32
C THR A 93 3.72 -20.09 -8.77
N LYS A 94 4.60 -19.65 -7.86
CA LYS A 94 5.97 -19.18 -8.15
C LYS A 94 6.01 -18.00 -9.11
N GLU A 95 4.90 -17.30 -9.30
CA GLU A 95 4.82 -16.10 -10.12
C GLU A 95 5.67 -14.97 -9.53
N LYS A 96 6.37 -14.25 -10.41
CA LYS A 96 7.24 -13.14 -10.05
C LYS A 96 6.96 -11.94 -10.97
N PRO A 97 5.87 -11.19 -10.71
CA PRO A 97 5.41 -10.14 -11.61
C PRO A 97 6.33 -8.91 -11.66
N HIS A 98 7.33 -8.82 -10.78
CA HIS A 98 8.20 -7.67 -10.66
C HIS A 98 9.62 -7.99 -11.12
N SER A 99 9.96 -7.60 -12.34
CA SER A 99 11.30 -7.82 -12.91
C SER A 99 12.18 -6.59 -12.76
N CYS A 100 13.45 -6.82 -12.47
CA CYS A 100 14.50 -5.80 -12.54
C CYS A 100 14.86 -5.56 -14.00
N ASP A 101 14.71 -4.32 -14.46
CA ASP A 101 15.11 -3.87 -15.80
C ASP A 101 16.63 -3.86 -16.00
N VAL A 102 17.43 -3.75 -14.93
CA VAL A 102 18.90 -3.75 -15.01
C VAL A 102 19.48 -5.15 -15.25
N CYS A 103 18.95 -6.19 -14.59
CA CYS A 103 19.55 -7.53 -14.64
C CYS A 103 18.56 -8.68 -14.94
N GLY A 104 17.30 -8.36 -15.23
CA GLY A 104 16.25 -9.34 -15.55
C GLY A 104 15.73 -10.15 -14.35
N LYS A 105 16.31 -10.01 -13.15
CA LYS A 105 15.89 -10.79 -11.98
C LYS A 105 14.47 -10.43 -11.55
N ALA A 106 13.61 -11.45 -11.47
CA ALA A 106 12.22 -11.30 -11.09
C ALA A 106 11.96 -11.58 -9.60
N PHE A 107 10.96 -10.91 -9.04
CA PHE A 107 10.54 -10.98 -7.64
C PHE A 107 9.02 -11.08 -7.51
N ALA A 108 8.55 -11.80 -6.48
CA ALA A 108 7.14 -11.90 -6.14
C ALA A 108 6.59 -10.58 -5.55
N LEU A 109 7.43 -9.81 -4.85
CA LEU A 109 7.04 -8.57 -4.16
C LEU A 109 7.80 -7.37 -4.71
N LYS A 110 7.10 -6.24 -4.87
CA LYS A 110 7.72 -4.98 -5.29
C LYS A 110 8.75 -4.46 -4.29
N GLU A 111 8.56 -4.64 -2.97
CA GLU A 111 9.56 -4.21 -1.99
C GLU A 111 10.88 -5.00 -2.13
N ASN A 112 10.79 -6.28 -2.49
CA ASN A 112 11.98 -7.10 -2.73
C ASN A 112 12.73 -6.62 -3.98
N LEU A 113 12.02 -6.24 -5.05
CA LEU A 113 12.60 -5.61 -6.22
C LEU A 113 13.26 -4.26 -5.86
N ASN A 114 12.58 -3.40 -5.11
CA ASN A 114 13.14 -2.11 -4.67
C ASN A 114 14.41 -2.29 -3.83
N ARG A 115 14.42 -3.26 -2.90
CA ARG A 115 15.62 -3.59 -2.12
C ARG A 115 16.73 -4.12 -3.01
N HIS A 116 16.40 -4.92 -4.02
CA HIS A 116 17.36 -5.40 -5.00
C HIS A 116 17.94 -4.25 -5.85
N TYR A 117 17.15 -3.25 -6.24
CA TYR A 117 17.67 -2.09 -6.96
C TYR A 117 18.81 -1.39 -6.23
N LEU A 118 18.76 -1.35 -4.89
CA LEU A 118 19.83 -0.77 -4.08
C LEU A 118 21.17 -1.51 -4.25
N THR A 119 21.18 -2.78 -4.66
CA THR A 119 22.43 -3.52 -4.91
C THR A 119 23.12 -3.05 -6.18
N HIS A 120 22.36 -2.64 -7.21
CA HIS A 120 22.92 -2.09 -8.45
C HIS A 120 23.53 -0.71 -8.26
N ILE A 121 22.92 0.11 -7.39
CA ILE A 121 23.43 1.44 -7.05
C ILE A 121 24.76 1.34 -6.27
N LYS A 122 24.85 0.39 -5.32
CA LYS A 122 26.09 0.12 -4.58
C LYS A 122 27.21 -0.45 -5.46
N GLN A 123 26.86 -1.29 -6.44
CA GLN A 123 27.84 -1.84 -7.39
C GLN A 123 28.40 -0.78 -8.34
N LYS A 124 27.59 0.21 -8.76
CA LYS A 124 28.05 1.34 -9.58
C LYS A 124 29.06 2.27 -8.88
N GLN A 125 29.06 2.35 -7.55
CA GLN A 125 30.03 3.18 -6.81
C GLN A 125 31.44 2.56 -6.78
N HIS A 126 31.56 1.24 -6.91
CA HIS A 126 32.86 0.55 -6.97
C HIS A 126 33.48 0.52 -8.38
N SER A 127 32.77 0.98 -9.42
CA SER A 127 33.27 0.97 -10.80
C SER A 127 33.67 2.35 -11.31
N CYS A 128 33.76 3.37 -10.44
CA CYS A 128 34.12 4.74 -10.80
C CYS A 128 35.48 5.20 -10.23
N GLU A 129 36.26 4.28 -9.67
CA GLU A 129 37.65 4.48 -9.27
C GLU A 129 38.53 3.49 -10.04
N LEU A 130 38.83 3.78 -11.31
CA LEU A 130 39.96 3.25 -12.09
C LEU A 130 40.17 4.14 -13.32
#